data_AF-A0A9X1LAX0-F1
#
_entry.id   AF-A0A9X1LAX0-F1
#
_cell.length_a   1.000
_cell.length_b   1.000
_cell.length_c   1.000
_cell.angle_alpha   90.00
_cell.angle_beta   90.00
_cell.angle_gamma   90.00
#
_symmetry.space_group_name_H-M   'P 1'
#
loop_
_entity.id
_entity.type
_entity.pdbx_description
1 polymer ?
#
loop_
_entity_poly.entity_id
_entity_poly.type
_entity_poly.pdbx_seq_one_letter_code
_entity_poly.pdbx_strand_id
1 'polypeptide(L)'
;MALAGALLLGLGACAGAPPPPQAAAPAPPPREALPLDEAVFALAEATLAGARSLPELAGGGRRALVIDPLIDRASGAETAATRRMVARIEALVRERHPELELRPFTLASLEEQPLILLGAITPAVAAGSLEAARRPSEVYRIWAVLGDLRTGTILSHPTAWVRGETVDATPTAFHRASPAWVEDEMVAAYLRTCAGDPGTPMDATYLRGLRAQAAIAEAVAALEGGQAERALALYREVEGEPGGRQARALNGLYLANWALGRREAAEEAFGALVDHGLTRQRLAVKLLFRPASTEFLRDPGVSGPYPMWLRRIAERAEARGACLQVVGHTSVTGSDAVNDRLSLARAETVRARLVAAEPPLRQRSQALGRGAREPIIGLGTDDMRDALDRRVEFRPRRCEAVMARLDGPATDRPARPGGS
;
A
#
# COMPACT_ATOMS: atom_id res chain seq x y z
N MET A 1 -30.71 18.85 86.81
CA MET A 1 -29.54 19.48 86.16
C MET A 1 -28.71 18.39 85.52
N ALA A 2 -28.57 18.46 84.20
CA ALA A 2 -27.84 17.50 83.37
C ALA A 2 -26.50 18.09 82.91
N LEU A 3 -25.73 17.20 82.26
CA LEU A 3 -24.50 17.37 81.46
C LEU A 3 -23.16 17.29 82.20
N ALA A 4 -22.12 16.64 81.68
CA ALA A 4 -21.95 15.59 80.65
C ALA A 4 -20.43 15.32 80.61
N GLY A 5 -20.01 14.06 80.55
CA GLY A 5 -18.61 13.67 80.40
C GLY A 5 -18.14 13.70 78.94
N ALA A 6 -16.81 13.70 78.74
CA ALA A 6 -16.21 13.31 77.46
C ALA A 6 -14.80 12.74 77.66
N LEU A 7 -14.64 11.54 77.09
CA LEU A 7 -13.46 10.69 77.00
C LEU A 7 -12.59 11.17 75.82
N LEU A 8 -11.29 11.40 76.02
CA LEU A 8 -10.36 11.78 74.94
C LEU A 8 -9.69 10.53 74.34
N LEU A 9 -10.11 10.19 73.12
CA LEU A 9 -9.50 9.18 72.23
C LEU A 9 -8.29 9.79 71.50
N GLY A 10 -7.12 9.15 71.63
CA GLY A 10 -5.94 9.46 70.82
C GLY A 10 -6.08 8.88 69.41
N LEU A 11 -6.07 9.76 68.40
CA LEU A 11 -6.00 9.38 66.98
C LEU A 11 -4.53 9.27 66.56
N GLY A 12 -4.07 8.04 66.33
CA GLY A 12 -2.82 7.77 65.62
C GLY A 12 -2.96 8.11 64.14
N ALA A 13 -2.17 9.07 63.67
CA ALA A 13 -2.07 9.40 62.26
C ALA A 13 -1.30 8.28 61.52
N CYS A 14 -2.01 7.51 60.70
CA CYS A 14 -1.38 6.63 59.71
C CYS A 14 -0.78 7.53 58.61
N ALA A 15 0.55 7.66 58.58
CA ALA A 15 1.26 8.26 57.46
C ALA A 15 1.08 7.34 56.24
N GLY A 16 0.23 7.74 55.30
CA GLY A 16 0.07 7.05 54.02
C GLY A 16 1.38 7.07 53.25
N ALA A 17 1.80 5.91 52.75
CA ALA A 17 2.96 5.79 51.87
C ALA A 17 2.80 6.72 50.64
N PRO A 18 3.88 7.37 50.17
CA PRO A 18 3.82 8.20 48.97
C PRO A 18 3.32 7.36 47.79
N PRO A 19 2.47 7.92 46.91
CA PRO A 19 2.03 7.22 45.72
C PRO A 19 3.26 6.80 44.90
N PRO A 20 3.26 5.61 44.29
CA PRO A 20 4.38 5.19 43.45
C PRO A 20 4.60 6.24 42.35
N PRO A 21 5.86 6.52 41.96
CA PRO A 21 6.14 7.48 40.92
C PRO A 21 5.36 7.10 39.65
N GLN A 22 4.48 7.99 39.21
CA GLN A 22 3.84 7.85 37.89
C GLN A 22 4.95 7.75 36.86
N ALA A 23 4.99 6.64 36.12
CA ALA A 23 5.89 6.50 35.00
C ALA A 23 5.66 7.69 34.06
N ALA A 24 6.70 8.51 33.86
CA ALA A 24 6.62 9.66 32.97
C ALA A 24 6.14 9.20 31.59
N ALA A 25 5.21 9.96 31.00
CA ALA A 25 4.76 9.70 29.64
C ALA A 25 5.98 9.65 28.71
N PRO A 26 6.06 8.68 27.78
CA PRO A 26 7.16 8.58 26.83
C PRO A 26 7.31 9.92 26.09
N ALA A 27 8.57 10.39 25.96
CA ALA A 27 8.83 11.60 25.20
C ALA A 27 8.40 11.41 23.74
N PRO A 28 7.74 12.40 23.11
CA PRO A 28 7.42 12.31 21.70
C PRO A 28 8.72 12.20 20.87
N PRO A 29 8.71 11.51 19.73
CA PRO A 29 9.90 11.41 18.90
C PRO A 29 10.41 12.80 18.48
N PRO A 30 11.73 12.95 18.25
CA PRO A 30 12.31 14.22 17.82
C PRO A 30 11.69 14.71 16.50
N ARG A 31 11.51 16.03 16.39
CA ARG A 31 11.05 16.68 15.15
C ARG A 31 12.16 16.94 14.14
N GLU A 32 13.41 16.69 14.52
CA GLU A 32 14.56 16.73 13.63
C GLU A 32 14.70 15.44 12.82
N ALA A 33 15.35 15.52 11.66
CA ALA A 33 15.61 14.35 10.84
C ALA A 33 16.84 13.59 11.38
N LEU A 34 16.62 12.34 11.80
CA LEU A 34 17.65 11.43 12.31
C LEU A 34 18.03 10.37 11.27
N PRO A 35 19.18 9.69 11.40
CA PRO A 35 19.44 8.46 10.65
C PRO A 35 18.33 7.42 10.85
N LEU A 36 18.04 6.62 9.83
CA LEU A 36 16.90 5.68 9.82
C LEU A 36 16.80 4.83 11.10
N ASP A 37 17.88 4.18 11.52
CA ASP A 37 17.85 3.29 12.69
C ASP A 37 17.55 4.03 14.02
N GLU A 38 18.03 5.27 14.16
CA GLU A 38 17.79 6.11 15.35
C GLU A 38 16.35 6.62 15.36
N ALA A 39 15.86 7.09 14.21
CA ALA A 39 14.46 7.51 14.05
C ALA A 39 13.50 6.35 14.32
N VAL A 40 13.79 5.15 13.80
CA VAL A 40 12.98 3.95 14.03
C VAL A 40 13.01 3.53 15.49
N PHE A 41 14.17 3.59 16.14
CA PHE A 41 14.28 3.32 17.57
C PHE A 41 13.37 4.26 18.39
N ALA A 42 13.45 5.57 18.15
CA ALA A 42 12.64 6.56 18.86
C ALA A 42 11.13 6.38 18.56
N LEU A 43 10.78 6.13 17.29
CA LEU A 43 9.41 5.84 16.88
C LEU A 43 8.86 4.61 17.60
N ALA A 44 9.64 3.53 17.64
CA ALA A 44 9.23 2.25 18.19
C ALA A 44 9.06 2.30 19.72
N GLU A 45 9.99 2.92 20.46
CA GLU A 45 9.82 3.15 21.91
C GLU A 45 8.53 3.93 22.19
N ALA A 46 8.25 4.99 21.44
CA ALA A 46 7.02 5.79 21.59
C ALA A 46 5.76 4.98 21.22
N THR A 47 5.85 4.12 20.21
CA THR A 47 4.72 3.28 19.75
C THR A 47 4.37 2.24 20.81
N LEU A 48 5.38 1.50 21.27
CA LEU A 48 5.22 0.38 22.20
C LEU A 48 4.83 0.84 23.60
N ALA A 49 5.22 2.07 23.99
CA ALA A 49 4.77 2.66 25.24
C ALA A 49 3.22 2.80 25.32
N GLY A 50 2.51 2.85 24.19
CA GLY A 50 1.05 2.78 24.14
C GLY A 50 0.47 1.51 24.76
N ALA A 51 1.21 0.39 24.72
CA ALA A 51 0.80 -0.88 25.32
C ALA A 51 0.67 -0.80 26.85
N ARG A 52 1.38 0.14 27.51
CA ARG A 52 1.33 0.32 28.98
C ARG A 52 -0.04 0.78 29.48
N SER A 53 -0.91 1.26 28.58
CA SER A 53 -2.30 1.57 28.91
C SER A 53 -3.15 0.31 29.17
N LEU A 54 -2.67 -0.87 28.78
CA LEU A 54 -3.38 -2.14 28.94
C LEU A 54 -3.23 -2.67 30.38
N PRO A 55 -4.34 -2.93 31.10
CA PRO A 55 -4.30 -3.39 32.48
C PRO A 55 -3.51 -4.69 32.69
N GLU A 56 -3.60 -5.65 31.76
CA GLU A 56 -2.85 -6.90 31.85
C GLU A 56 -1.32 -6.72 31.83
N LEU A 57 -0.80 -5.75 31.08
CA LEU A 57 0.63 -5.47 31.02
C LEU A 57 1.10 -4.68 32.25
N ALA A 58 0.24 -3.78 32.75
CA ALA A 58 0.50 -3.08 34.02
C ALA A 58 0.59 -4.06 35.21
N GLY A 59 -0.12 -5.20 35.14
CA GLY A 59 -0.05 -6.29 36.12
C GLY A 59 1.12 -7.27 35.95
N GLY A 60 2.08 -6.99 35.05
CA GLY A 60 3.22 -7.88 34.76
C GLY A 60 2.89 -9.06 33.84
N GLY A 61 1.74 -9.02 33.16
CA GLY A 61 1.36 -9.99 32.14
C GLY A 61 2.14 -9.81 30.84
N ARG A 62 1.85 -10.68 29.86
CA ARG A 62 2.44 -10.62 28.52
C ARG A 62 1.35 -10.52 27.45
N ARG A 63 1.68 -9.89 26.32
CA ARG A 63 0.81 -9.81 25.14
C ARG A 63 1.59 -10.22 23.90
N ALA A 64 0.99 -11.07 23.08
CA ALA A 64 1.51 -11.32 21.74
C ALA A 64 1.49 -10.03 20.91
N LEU A 65 2.54 -9.80 20.13
CA LEU A 65 2.70 -8.69 19.21
C LEU A 65 3.02 -9.25 17.82
N VAL A 66 2.25 -8.85 16.82
CA VAL A 66 2.56 -9.06 15.40
C VAL A 66 2.87 -7.73 14.73
N ILE A 67 3.68 -7.77 13.68
CA ILE A 67 4.00 -6.61 12.86
C ILE A 67 3.49 -6.90 11.44
N ASP A 68 2.47 -6.16 11.01
CA ASP A 68 2.04 -6.17 9.61
C ASP A 68 3.14 -5.51 8.77
N PRO A 69 3.59 -6.09 7.64
CA PRO A 69 4.63 -5.49 6.81
C PRO A 69 4.47 -3.99 6.60
N LEU A 70 5.50 -3.23 6.98
CA LEU A 70 5.55 -1.78 6.80
C LEU A 70 5.68 -1.44 5.31
N ILE A 71 5.00 -0.37 4.89
CA ILE A 71 4.89 0.00 3.47
C ILE A 71 5.39 1.41 3.16
N ASP A 72 5.87 1.62 1.95
CA ASP A 72 5.94 2.94 1.35
C ASP A 72 4.51 3.44 1.06
N ARG A 73 4.17 4.64 1.53
CA ARG A 73 2.81 5.19 1.43
C ARG A 73 2.35 5.33 -0.01
N ALA A 74 3.24 5.73 -0.92
CA ALA A 74 2.85 6.10 -2.26
C ALA A 74 2.56 4.87 -3.13
N SER A 75 3.36 3.83 -2.98
CA SER A 75 3.23 2.58 -3.74
C SER A 75 2.42 1.50 -3.03
N GLY A 76 2.32 1.53 -1.70
CA GLY A 76 1.83 0.41 -0.91
C GLY A 76 2.76 -0.81 -0.89
N ALA A 77 4.01 -0.63 -1.35
CA ALA A 77 5.00 -1.70 -1.43
C ALA A 77 5.90 -1.74 -0.20
N GLU A 78 6.40 -2.93 0.12
CA GLU A 78 7.58 -3.05 0.97
C GLU A 78 8.82 -2.58 0.20
N THR A 79 9.77 -1.98 0.93
CA THR A 79 11.08 -1.57 0.43
C THR A 79 12.19 -2.07 1.35
N ALA A 80 13.45 -1.93 0.93
CA ALA A 80 14.60 -2.22 1.79
C ALA A 80 14.54 -1.40 3.10
N ALA A 81 14.15 -0.12 3.03
CA ALA A 81 13.94 0.72 4.20
C ALA A 81 12.84 0.17 5.12
N THR A 82 11.65 -0.19 4.60
CA THR A 82 10.57 -0.68 5.48
C THR A 82 10.89 -2.02 6.13
N ARG A 83 11.61 -2.91 5.43
CA ARG A 83 12.12 -4.15 6.05
C ARG A 83 13.17 -3.90 7.12
N ARG A 84 14.06 -2.92 6.90
CA ARG A 84 15.03 -2.48 7.92
C ARG A 84 14.31 -1.92 9.15
N MET A 85 13.23 -1.15 8.96
CA MET A 85 12.39 -0.66 10.06
C MET A 85 11.82 -1.82 10.88
N VAL A 86 11.20 -2.83 10.24
CA VAL A 86 10.66 -4.02 10.92
C VAL A 86 11.75 -4.74 11.71
N ALA A 87 12.89 -5.03 11.08
CA ALA A 87 14.00 -5.72 11.75
C ALA A 87 14.50 -4.96 12.99
N ARG A 88 14.58 -3.62 12.91
CA ARG A 88 15.00 -2.77 14.04
C ARG A 88 13.96 -2.76 15.16
N ILE A 89 12.66 -2.70 14.83
CA ILE A 89 11.56 -2.78 15.79
C ILE A 89 11.58 -4.13 16.50
N GLU A 90 11.73 -5.24 15.77
CA GLU A 90 11.78 -6.56 16.37
C GLU A 90 12.98 -6.72 17.31
N ALA A 91 14.17 -6.24 16.92
CA ALA A 91 15.34 -6.24 17.79
C ALA A 91 15.06 -5.45 19.09
N LEU A 92 14.45 -4.26 18.96
CA LEU A 92 14.07 -3.45 20.10
C LEU A 92 13.12 -4.18 21.06
N VAL A 93 12.08 -4.82 20.52
CA VAL A 93 11.09 -5.55 21.34
C VAL A 93 11.78 -6.66 22.13
N ARG A 94 12.64 -7.47 21.48
CA ARG A 94 13.37 -8.55 22.16
C ARG A 94 14.32 -8.03 23.25
N GLU A 95 14.94 -6.88 23.04
CA GLU A 95 15.93 -6.30 23.96
C GLU A 95 15.29 -5.56 25.14
N ARG A 96 14.17 -4.85 24.91
CA ARG A 96 13.67 -3.81 25.84
C ARG A 96 12.22 -3.96 26.26
N HIS A 97 11.44 -4.83 25.61
CA HIS A 97 10.01 -5.03 25.90
C HIS A 97 9.68 -6.52 26.09
N PRO A 98 10.26 -7.20 27.10
CA PRO A 98 10.06 -8.65 27.33
C PRO A 98 8.60 -9.03 27.65
N GLU A 99 7.75 -8.06 27.97
CA GLU A 99 6.30 -8.21 28.14
C GLU A 99 5.56 -8.39 26.80
N LEU A 100 6.19 -8.06 25.67
CA LEU A 100 5.64 -8.21 24.33
C LEU A 100 6.25 -9.42 23.64
N GLU A 101 5.45 -10.45 23.39
CA GLU A 101 5.89 -11.68 22.74
C GLU A 101 5.74 -11.55 21.21
N LEU A 102 6.86 -11.38 20.51
CA LEU A 102 6.84 -11.32 19.05
C LEU A 102 6.34 -12.63 18.45
N ARG A 103 5.35 -12.50 17.57
CA ARG A 103 4.82 -13.58 16.74
C ARG A 103 4.93 -13.20 15.26
N PRO A 104 5.14 -14.17 14.35
CA PRO A 104 5.11 -13.89 12.92
C PRO A 104 3.69 -13.47 12.50
N PHE A 105 3.57 -12.56 11.54
CA PHE A 105 2.27 -12.12 11.01
C PHE A 105 1.66 -13.22 10.13
N THR A 106 0.96 -14.15 10.78
CA THR A 106 0.36 -15.35 10.19
C THR A 106 -1.07 -15.52 10.64
N LEU A 107 -1.86 -16.33 9.93
CA LEU A 107 -3.22 -16.65 10.35
C LEU A 107 -3.27 -17.23 11.78
N ALA A 108 -2.35 -18.14 12.11
CA ALA A 108 -2.28 -18.77 13.42
C ALA A 108 -2.05 -17.75 14.54
N SER A 109 -1.14 -16.80 14.34
CA SER A 109 -0.86 -15.77 15.33
C SER A 109 -2.00 -14.77 15.52
N LEU A 110 -2.83 -14.56 14.49
CA LEU A 110 -3.99 -13.66 14.57
C LEU A 110 -5.15 -14.24 15.40
N GLU A 111 -5.25 -15.57 15.52
CA GLU A 111 -6.29 -16.23 16.33
C GLU A 111 -6.18 -15.87 17.83
N GLU A 112 -4.96 -15.54 18.29
CA GLU A 112 -4.68 -15.08 19.65
C GLU A 112 -5.17 -13.63 19.92
N GLN A 113 -5.65 -12.93 18.89
CA GLN A 113 -5.99 -11.49 18.92
C GLN A 113 -4.85 -10.66 19.56
N PRO A 114 -3.65 -10.69 18.94
CA PRO A 114 -2.47 -10.01 19.45
C PRO A 114 -2.61 -8.49 19.37
N LEU A 115 -1.64 -7.77 19.96
CA LEU A 115 -1.38 -6.41 19.55
C LEU A 115 -0.81 -6.44 18.12
N ILE A 116 -1.14 -5.42 17.33
CA ILE A 116 -0.66 -5.30 15.95
C ILE A 116 0.04 -3.98 15.75
N LEU A 117 1.24 -4.02 15.18
CA LEU A 117 1.98 -2.84 14.75
C LEU A 117 1.88 -2.68 13.24
N LEU A 118 1.45 -1.50 12.81
CA LEU A 118 1.47 -1.05 11.42
C LEU A 118 2.43 0.13 11.29
N GLY A 119 2.92 0.42 10.10
CA GLY A 119 3.70 1.62 9.85
C GLY A 119 3.97 1.89 8.39
N ALA A 120 4.32 3.14 8.10
CA ALA A 120 4.65 3.53 6.75
C ALA A 120 5.70 4.63 6.71
N ILE A 121 6.31 4.76 5.54
CA ILE A 121 7.29 5.79 5.19
C ILE A 121 6.78 6.61 4.01
N THR A 122 7.08 7.92 3.99
CA THR A 122 6.80 8.80 2.86
C THR A 122 7.87 9.89 2.77
N PRO A 123 8.26 10.36 1.58
CA PRO A 123 9.07 11.57 1.47
C PRO A 123 8.29 12.78 2.01
N ALA A 124 8.94 13.67 2.74
CA ALA A 124 8.35 14.85 3.37
C ALA A 124 9.05 16.12 2.88
N VAL A 125 8.34 17.26 2.83
CA VAL A 125 8.94 18.52 2.34
C VAL A 125 10.03 19.08 3.26
N ALA A 126 9.94 18.81 4.57
CA ALA A 126 10.92 19.19 5.58
C ALA A 126 10.68 18.37 6.87
N ALA A 127 11.67 18.34 7.76
CA ALA A 127 11.49 17.80 9.10
C ALA A 127 10.39 18.57 9.86
N GLY A 128 9.56 17.87 10.62
CA GLY A 128 8.37 18.44 11.26
C GLY A 128 7.15 18.65 10.35
N SER A 129 7.27 18.48 9.03
CA SER A 129 6.14 18.64 8.11
C SER A 129 5.30 17.36 7.99
N LEU A 130 3.99 17.54 7.84
CA LEU A 130 3.05 16.48 7.49
C LEU A 130 2.78 16.36 5.99
N GLU A 131 3.25 17.33 5.20
CA GLU A 131 3.08 17.37 3.75
C GLU A 131 4.10 16.45 3.05
N ALA A 132 3.58 15.59 2.17
CA ALA A 132 4.41 14.70 1.37
C ALA A 132 5.11 15.47 0.25
N ALA A 133 6.40 15.22 0.05
CA ALA A 133 7.12 15.79 -1.08
C ALA A 133 6.73 15.11 -2.39
N ARG A 134 6.60 15.89 -3.46
CA ARG A 134 6.31 15.41 -4.83
C ARG A 134 7.55 15.36 -5.73
N ARG A 135 8.71 15.64 -5.14
CA ARG A 135 10.04 15.68 -5.77
C ARG A 135 11.00 14.94 -4.86
N PRO A 136 12.21 14.60 -5.34
CA PRO A 136 13.22 13.95 -4.51
C PRO A 136 13.42 14.75 -3.22
N SER A 137 13.33 14.07 -2.08
CA SER A 137 13.41 14.70 -0.77
C SER A 137 14.59 14.17 0.02
N GLU A 138 15.25 15.09 0.72
CA GLU A 138 16.29 14.81 1.70
C GLU A 138 15.70 14.43 3.07
N VAL A 139 14.37 14.46 3.23
CA VAL A 139 13.70 14.09 4.46
C VAL A 139 12.53 13.15 4.19
N TYR A 140 12.41 12.12 5.01
CA TYR A 140 11.27 11.23 5.04
C TYR A 140 10.55 11.36 6.39
N ARG A 141 9.24 11.12 6.38
CA ARG A 141 8.45 10.92 7.59
C ARG A 141 8.13 9.44 7.69
N ILE A 142 8.37 8.87 8.87
CA ILE A 142 7.91 7.55 9.27
C ILE A 142 6.82 7.71 10.33
N TRP A 143 5.86 6.80 10.34
CA TRP A 143 4.88 6.69 11.43
C TRP A 143 4.56 5.24 11.67
N ALA A 144 4.15 4.95 12.90
CA ALA A 144 3.72 3.63 13.32
C ALA A 144 2.46 3.75 14.17
N VAL A 145 1.63 2.72 14.15
CA VAL A 145 0.43 2.60 14.97
C VAL A 145 0.48 1.28 15.70
N LEU A 146 0.16 1.31 16.99
CA LEU A 146 -0.12 0.11 17.77
C LEU A 146 -1.64 -0.02 17.92
N GLY A 147 -2.21 -1.12 17.45
CA GLY A 147 -3.62 -1.48 17.64
C GLY A 147 -3.78 -2.69 18.57
N ASP A 148 -4.91 -2.77 19.27
CA ASP A 148 -5.34 -3.98 19.98
C ASP A 148 -6.41 -4.71 19.18
N LEU A 149 -6.13 -5.93 18.70
CA LEU A 149 -7.09 -6.71 17.92
C LEU A 149 -8.25 -7.26 18.76
N ARG A 150 -8.14 -7.29 20.10
CA ARG A 150 -9.25 -7.70 20.98
C ARG A 150 -10.36 -6.67 20.99
N THR A 151 -10.00 -5.39 21.02
CA THR A 151 -10.95 -4.27 21.08
C THR A 151 -11.19 -3.63 19.71
N GLY A 152 -10.28 -3.84 18.76
CA GLY A 152 -10.28 -3.19 17.46
C GLY A 152 -9.88 -1.71 17.52
N THR A 153 -9.19 -1.27 18.58
CA THR A 153 -8.87 0.16 18.80
C THR A 153 -7.39 0.48 18.69
N ILE A 154 -7.07 1.72 18.33
CA ILE A 154 -5.71 2.26 18.28
C ILE A 154 -5.26 2.65 19.68
N LEU A 155 -4.04 2.26 20.06
CA LEU A 155 -3.41 2.57 21.34
C LEU A 155 -2.39 3.72 21.24
N SER A 156 -1.67 3.83 20.12
CA SER A 156 -0.66 4.87 19.89
C SER A 156 -0.43 5.10 18.39
N HIS A 157 0.07 6.30 18.04
CA HIS A 157 0.30 6.72 16.65
C HIS A 157 1.49 7.71 16.45
N PRO A 158 2.69 7.46 16.98
CA PRO A 158 3.77 8.44 16.86
C PRO A 158 4.27 8.60 15.41
N THR A 159 4.96 9.72 15.18
CA THR A 159 5.64 10.02 13.92
C THR A 159 7.09 10.45 14.21
N ALA A 160 8.00 10.17 13.28
CA ALA A 160 9.40 10.59 13.35
C ALA A 160 9.91 10.98 11.96
N TRP A 161 11.04 11.70 11.92
CA TRP A 161 11.64 12.19 10.67
C TRP A 161 13.00 11.55 10.45
N VAL A 162 13.27 11.21 9.20
CA VAL A 162 14.44 10.45 8.76
C VAL A 162 15.21 11.24 7.71
N ARG A 163 16.54 11.23 7.80
CA ARG A 163 17.40 11.78 6.74
C ARG A 163 17.41 10.87 5.52
N GLY A 164 17.12 11.45 4.35
CA GLY A 164 16.86 10.73 3.12
C GLY A 164 18.04 9.90 2.61
N GLU A 165 19.28 10.30 2.90
CA GLU A 165 20.48 9.55 2.54
C GLU A 165 20.57 8.17 3.22
N THR A 166 19.83 7.96 4.31
CA THR A 166 19.76 6.68 5.02
C THR A 166 18.58 5.81 4.61
N VAL A 167 17.75 6.27 3.65
CA VAL A 167 16.54 5.58 3.19
C VAL A 167 16.82 4.86 1.87
N ASP A 168 16.86 3.53 1.92
CA ASP A 168 16.86 2.70 0.72
C ASP A 168 15.43 2.39 0.26
N ALA A 169 14.95 3.17 -0.70
CA ALA A 169 13.62 3.02 -1.28
C ALA A 169 13.48 1.87 -2.29
N THR A 170 14.48 0.97 -2.41
CA THR A 170 14.43 -0.17 -3.33
C THR A 170 13.26 -1.11 -3.00
N PRO A 171 12.28 -1.31 -3.91
CA PRO A 171 11.19 -2.23 -3.68
C PRO A 171 11.70 -3.66 -3.51
N THR A 172 11.00 -4.51 -2.76
CA THR A 172 11.40 -5.91 -2.58
C THR A 172 11.33 -6.72 -3.88
N ALA A 173 11.86 -7.94 -3.89
CA ALA A 173 11.89 -8.79 -5.09
C ALA A 173 10.49 -9.01 -5.67
N PHE A 174 9.51 -9.30 -4.81
CA PHE A 174 8.10 -9.42 -5.17
C PHE A 174 7.57 -8.16 -5.86
N HIS A 175 7.78 -6.99 -5.23
CA HIS A 175 7.27 -5.72 -5.73
C HIS A 175 7.98 -5.28 -7.01
N ARG A 176 9.27 -5.57 -7.19
CA ARG A 176 9.99 -5.32 -8.45
C ARG A 176 9.45 -6.18 -9.58
N ALA A 177 9.24 -7.46 -9.33
CA ALA A 177 8.76 -8.42 -10.33
C ALA A 177 7.28 -8.26 -10.70
N SER A 178 6.47 -7.68 -9.81
CA SER A 178 5.02 -7.48 -10.02
C SER A 178 4.74 -6.68 -11.30
N PRO A 179 3.96 -7.20 -12.26
CA PRO A 179 3.75 -6.59 -13.56
C PRO A 179 2.94 -5.29 -13.53
N ALA A 180 1.97 -5.21 -12.61
CA ALA A 180 1.07 -4.07 -12.52
C ALA A 180 0.92 -3.55 -11.09
N TRP A 181 0.54 -2.28 -11.02
CA TRP A 181 0.12 -1.58 -9.82
C TRP A 181 -1.31 -1.07 -10.04
N VAL A 182 -2.12 -1.16 -9.00
CA VAL A 182 -3.50 -0.68 -8.98
C VAL A 182 -3.70 -0.02 -7.62
N GLU A 183 -4.46 1.06 -7.59
CA GLU A 183 -4.90 1.63 -6.31
C GLU A 183 -5.76 0.62 -5.56
N ASP A 184 -5.29 0.24 -4.37
CA ASP A 184 -5.87 -0.83 -3.59
C ASP A 184 -6.62 -0.28 -2.38
N GLU A 185 -7.86 -0.76 -2.17
CA GLU A 185 -8.67 -0.32 -1.03
C GLU A 185 -8.10 -0.87 0.28
N MET A 186 -7.43 -2.03 0.25
CA MET A 186 -6.77 -2.58 1.43
C MET A 186 -5.57 -1.72 1.85
N VAL A 187 -4.80 -1.21 0.88
CA VAL A 187 -3.71 -0.25 1.18
C VAL A 187 -4.28 1.07 1.70
N ALA A 188 -5.39 1.55 1.13
CA ALA A 188 -6.06 2.74 1.64
C ALA A 188 -6.57 2.54 3.09
N ALA A 189 -7.20 1.41 3.39
CA ALA A 189 -7.66 1.04 4.73
C ALA A 189 -6.52 0.89 5.75
N TYR A 190 -5.40 0.29 5.33
CA TYR A 190 -4.16 0.25 6.11
C TYR A 190 -3.70 1.67 6.46
N LEU A 191 -3.59 2.55 5.47
CA LEU A 191 -3.13 3.92 5.67
C LEU A 191 -4.09 4.77 6.50
N ARG A 192 -5.41 4.53 6.42
CA ARG A 192 -6.40 5.17 7.30
C ARG A 192 -6.26 4.70 8.74
N THR A 193 -6.00 3.41 8.96
CA THR A 193 -5.68 2.88 10.30
C THR A 193 -4.41 3.53 10.84
N CYS A 194 -3.36 3.64 10.03
CA CYS A 194 -2.12 4.29 10.44
C CYS A 194 -2.25 5.81 10.71
N ALA A 195 -3.35 6.44 10.29
CA ALA A 195 -3.61 7.85 10.50
C ALA A 195 -4.63 8.12 11.61
N GLY A 196 -5.19 7.08 12.25
CA GLY A 196 -6.18 7.23 13.32
C GLY A 196 -5.56 7.67 14.64
N ASP A 197 -6.37 8.31 15.49
CA ASP A 197 -5.96 8.79 16.81
C ASP A 197 -6.08 7.68 17.87
N PRO A 198 -5.27 7.70 18.94
CA PRO A 198 -5.44 6.79 20.08
C PRO A 198 -6.85 6.83 20.65
N GLY A 199 -7.40 5.66 20.95
CA GLY A 199 -8.77 5.47 21.42
C GLY A 199 -9.82 5.34 20.30
N THR A 200 -9.46 5.61 19.04
CA THR A 200 -10.38 5.43 17.91
C THR A 200 -10.33 3.99 17.36
N PRO A 201 -11.41 3.50 16.72
CA PRO A 201 -11.40 2.19 16.08
C PRO A 201 -10.45 2.16 14.86
N MET A 202 -9.80 1.02 14.65
CA MET A 202 -9.09 0.72 13.40
C MET A 202 -10.08 0.67 12.23
N ASP A 203 -9.58 0.87 11.01
CA ASP A 203 -10.44 0.85 9.82
C ASP A 203 -11.13 -0.50 9.66
N ALA A 204 -12.46 -0.49 9.54
CA ALA A 204 -13.25 -1.71 9.48
C ALA A 204 -12.95 -2.56 8.22
N THR A 205 -12.54 -1.94 7.11
CA THR A 205 -12.10 -2.66 5.90
C THR A 205 -10.76 -3.34 6.15
N TYR A 206 -9.84 -2.67 6.85
CA TYR A 206 -8.57 -3.28 7.26
C TYR A 206 -8.80 -4.52 8.15
N LEU A 207 -9.61 -4.37 9.21
CA LEU A 207 -9.91 -5.47 10.14
C LEU A 207 -10.58 -6.66 9.44
N ARG A 208 -11.55 -6.42 8.55
CA ARG A 208 -12.19 -7.50 7.77
C ARG A 208 -11.22 -8.23 6.86
N GLY A 209 -10.23 -7.53 6.31
CA GLY A 209 -9.24 -8.10 5.40
C GLY A 209 -7.99 -8.65 6.07
N LEU A 210 -7.90 -8.62 7.41
CA LEU A 210 -6.66 -8.90 8.13
C LEU A 210 -6.14 -10.33 7.91
N ARG A 211 -7.06 -11.31 7.87
CA ARG A 211 -6.72 -12.71 7.55
C ARG A 211 -6.10 -12.84 6.16
N ALA A 212 -6.70 -12.19 5.16
CA ALA A 212 -6.16 -12.16 3.81
C ALA A 212 -4.77 -11.48 3.76
N GLN A 213 -4.56 -10.39 4.51
CA GLN A 213 -3.24 -9.72 4.57
C GLN A 213 -2.16 -10.64 5.14
N ALA A 214 -2.43 -11.36 6.23
CA ALA A 214 -1.47 -12.29 6.82
C ALA A 214 -1.09 -13.42 5.84
N ALA A 215 -2.08 -14.07 5.23
CA ALA A 215 -1.83 -15.11 4.24
C ALA A 215 -1.09 -14.60 3.00
N ILE A 216 -1.36 -13.36 2.54
CA ILE A 216 -0.60 -12.73 1.46
C ILE A 216 0.85 -12.44 1.88
N ALA A 217 1.08 -11.94 3.10
CA ALA A 217 2.43 -11.70 3.61
C ALA A 217 3.24 -13.00 3.66
N GLU A 218 2.63 -14.10 4.14
CA GLU A 218 3.23 -15.43 4.11
C GLU A 218 3.51 -15.91 2.67
N ALA A 219 2.59 -15.67 1.73
CA ALA A 219 2.76 -16.04 0.33
C ALA A 219 3.90 -15.25 -0.35
N VAL A 220 4.02 -13.96 -0.04
CA VAL A 220 5.12 -13.10 -0.51
C VAL A 220 6.45 -13.63 0.03
N ALA A 221 6.53 -13.91 1.33
CA ALA A 221 7.74 -14.44 1.95
C ALA A 221 8.14 -15.81 1.35
N ALA A 222 7.16 -16.70 1.14
CA ALA A 222 7.39 -17.99 0.50
C ALA A 222 7.92 -17.83 -0.94
N LEU A 223 7.32 -16.92 -1.73
CA LEU A 223 7.72 -16.69 -3.11
C LEU A 223 9.14 -16.10 -3.21
N GLU A 224 9.45 -15.11 -2.37
CA GLU A 224 10.80 -14.53 -2.31
C GLU A 224 11.84 -15.52 -1.77
N GLY A 225 11.41 -16.47 -0.93
CA GLY A 225 12.21 -17.61 -0.47
C GLY A 225 12.34 -18.76 -1.47
N GLY A 226 11.81 -18.61 -2.69
CA GLY A 226 11.89 -19.63 -3.75
C GLY A 226 10.89 -20.78 -3.62
N GLN A 227 9.93 -20.70 -2.69
CA GLN A 227 8.90 -21.71 -2.45
C GLN A 227 7.62 -21.39 -3.25
N ALA A 228 7.73 -21.39 -4.58
CA ALA A 228 6.65 -20.94 -5.46
C ALA A 228 5.37 -21.79 -5.35
N GLU A 229 5.47 -23.09 -5.10
CA GLU A 229 4.32 -23.98 -4.88
C GLU A 229 3.55 -23.60 -3.61
N ARG A 230 4.27 -23.33 -2.50
CA ARG A 230 3.67 -22.89 -1.23
C ARG A 230 3.01 -21.54 -1.40
N ALA A 231 3.70 -20.60 -2.05
CA ALA A 231 3.14 -19.27 -2.33
C ALA A 231 1.84 -19.37 -3.16
N LEU A 232 1.83 -20.22 -4.19
CA LEU A 232 0.64 -20.43 -5.03
C LEU A 232 -0.54 -20.99 -4.23
N ALA A 233 -0.30 -21.94 -3.31
CA ALA A 233 -1.36 -22.48 -2.46
C ALA A 233 -1.98 -21.38 -1.59
N LEU A 234 -1.14 -20.60 -0.89
CA LEU A 234 -1.59 -19.49 -0.05
C LEU A 234 -2.37 -18.43 -0.84
N TYR A 235 -1.91 -18.04 -2.02
CA TYR A 235 -2.64 -17.06 -2.85
C TYR A 235 -4.01 -17.55 -3.32
N ARG A 236 -4.16 -18.87 -3.55
CA ARG A 236 -5.46 -19.46 -3.95
C ARG A 236 -6.43 -19.52 -2.77
N GLU A 237 -5.95 -19.83 -1.58
CA GLU A 237 -6.75 -19.81 -0.35
C GLU A 237 -7.29 -18.40 -0.07
N VAL A 238 -6.46 -17.38 -0.30
CA VAL A 238 -6.82 -15.97 -0.09
C VAL A 238 -7.96 -15.50 -1.00
N GLU A 239 -8.15 -16.05 -2.20
CA GLU A 239 -9.14 -15.52 -3.16
C GLU A 239 -10.59 -15.52 -2.61
N GLY A 240 -10.91 -16.47 -1.73
CA GLY A 240 -12.22 -16.56 -1.07
C GLY A 240 -12.39 -15.70 0.19
N GLU A 241 -11.32 -15.11 0.70
CA GLU A 241 -11.35 -14.32 1.94
C GLU A 241 -11.79 -12.87 1.69
N PRO A 242 -12.49 -12.23 2.64
CA PRO A 242 -12.74 -10.78 2.57
C PRO A 242 -11.43 -10.01 2.40
N GLY A 243 -11.39 -9.10 1.43
CA GLY A 243 -10.17 -8.36 1.08
C GLY A 243 -9.10 -9.18 0.34
N GLY A 244 -9.33 -10.46 0.06
CA GLY A 244 -8.36 -11.32 -0.61
C GLY A 244 -8.17 -11.07 -2.10
N ARG A 245 -9.25 -10.70 -2.81
CA ARG A 245 -9.19 -10.33 -4.23
C ARG A 245 -8.68 -8.90 -4.43
N GLN A 246 -7.37 -8.75 -4.27
CA GLN A 246 -6.66 -7.47 -4.29
C GLN A 246 -5.42 -7.54 -5.21
N ALA A 247 -4.86 -6.39 -5.59
CA ALA A 247 -3.82 -6.34 -6.63
C ALA A 247 -2.55 -7.11 -6.23
N ARG A 248 -2.19 -7.06 -4.93
CA ARG A 248 -1.05 -7.82 -4.37
C ARG A 248 -1.23 -9.33 -4.55
N ALA A 249 -2.40 -9.88 -4.25
CA ALA A 249 -2.66 -11.32 -4.42
C ALA A 249 -2.65 -11.74 -5.90
N LEU A 250 -3.23 -10.93 -6.79
CA LEU A 250 -3.28 -11.22 -8.23
C LEU A 250 -1.90 -11.16 -8.89
N ASN A 251 -1.07 -10.19 -8.50
CA ASN A 251 0.35 -10.17 -8.87
C ASN A 251 1.07 -11.42 -8.37
N GLY A 252 0.78 -11.86 -7.14
CA GLY A 252 1.32 -13.09 -6.56
C GLY A 252 0.96 -14.36 -7.31
N LEU A 253 -0.32 -14.53 -7.66
CA LEU A 253 -0.78 -15.65 -8.51
C LEU A 253 -0.04 -15.66 -9.85
N TYR A 254 0.11 -14.50 -10.49
CA TYR A 254 0.89 -14.38 -11.72
C TYR A 254 2.35 -14.83 -11.51
N LEU A 255 3.02 -14.26 -10.51
CA LEU A 255 4.45 -14.52 -10.27
C LEU A 255 4.72 -15.98 -9.86
N ALA A 256 3.88 -16.56 -9.00
CA ALA A 256 4.03 -17.95 -8.58
C ALA A 256 3.83 -18.91 -9.76
N ASN A 257 2.79 -18.72 -10.58
CA ASN A 257 2.61 -19.53 -11.79
C ASN A 257 3.74 -19.33 -12.80
N TRP A 258 4.24 -18.08 -12.94
CA TRP A 258 5.36 -17.77 -13.82
C TRP A 258 6.65 -18.47 -13.38
N ALA A 259 6.95 -18.48 -12.09
CA ALA A 259 8.11 -19.16 -11.51
C ALA A 259 8.04 -20.68 -11.69
N LEU A 260 6.84 -21.26 -11.61
CA LEU A 260 6.57 -22.69 -11.82
C LEU A 260 6.54 -23.12 -13.30
N GLY A 261 6.77 -22.19 -14.24
CA GLY A 261 6.65 -22.47 -15.67
C GLY A 261 5.20 -22.70 -16.17
N ARG A 262 4.19 -22.45 -15.33
CA ARG A 262 2.77 -22.62 -15.65
C ARG A 262 2.25 -21.40 -16.42
N ARG A 263 2.66 -21.28 -17.69
CA ARG A 263 2.43 -20.08 -18.50
C ARG A 263 0.95 -19.75 -18.71
N GLU A 264 0.11 -20.75 -18.99
CA GLU A 264 -1.34 -20.54 -19.17
C GLU A 264 -2.01 -20.01 -17.89
N ALA A 265 -1.70 -20.61 -16.73
CA ALA A 265 -2.21 -20.15 -15.45
C ALA A 265 -1.68 -18.76 -15.07
N ALA A 266 -0.43 -18.43 -15.42
CA ALA A 266 0.09 -17.08 -15.24
C ALA A 266 -0.67 -16.07 -16.13
N GLU A 267 -0.95 -16.41 -17.38
CA GLU A 267 -1.74 -15.58 -18.30
C GLU A 267 -3.19 -15.37 -17.83
N GLU A 268 -3.79 -16.39 -17.21
CA GLU A 268 -5.10 -16.28 -16.56
C GLU A 268 -5.06 -15.33 -15.37
N ALA A 269 -4.10 -15.51 -14.46
CA ALA A 269 -3.91 -14.63 -13.30
C ALA A 269 -3.65 -13.18 -13.71
N PHE A 270 -2.86 -12.96 -14.77
CA PHE A 270 -2.66 -11.62 -15.33
C PHE A 270 -3.96 -11.06 -15.93
N GLY A 271 -4.77 -11.88 -16.60
CA GLY A 271 -6.10 -11.47 -17.06
C GLY A 271 -7.01 -11.02 -15.91
N ALA A 272 -7.01 -11.74 -14.79
CA ALA A 272 -7.75 -11.35 -13.59
C ALA A 272 -7.24 -10.04 -12.97
N LEU A 273 -5.93 -9.80 -13.00
CA LEU A 273 -5.32 -8.52 -12.61
C LEU A 273 -5.76 -7.36 -13.52
N VAL A 274 -5.83 -7.60 -14.83
CA VAL A 274 -6.37 -6.62 -15.80
C VAL A 274 -7.83 -6.30 -15.47
N ASP A 275 -8.67 -7.32 -15.31
CA ASP A 275 -10.08 -7.13 -14.98
C ASP A 275 -10.28 -6.36 -13.67
N HIS A 276 -9.43 -6.64 -12.67
CA HIS A 276 -9.41 -5.92 -11.40
C HIS A 276 -9.06 -4.43 -11.62
N GLY A 277 -7.95 -4.13 -12.31
CA GLY A 277 -7.52 -2.75 -12.58
C GLY A 277 -8.52 -1.96 -13.43
N LEU A 278 -9.12 -2.59 -14.45
CA LEU A 278 -10.16 -1.96 -15.27
C LEU A 278 -11.44 -1.70 -14.47
N THR A 279 -11.81 -2.58 -13.53
CA THR A 279 -12.95 -2.32 -12.65
C THR A 279 -12.68 -1.14 -11.71
N ARG A 280 -11.44 -1.01 -11.22
CA ARG A 280 -10.95 0.10 -10.38
C ARG A 280 -10.60 1.38 -11.14
N GLN A 281 -10.93 1.45 -12.44
CA GLN A 281 -10.69 2.62 -13.31
C GLN A 281 -9.21 2.98 -13.56
N ARG A 282 -8.25 2.19 -13.05
CA ARG A 282 -6.82 2.47 -13.18
C ARG A 282 -6.01 1.19 -13.10
N LEU A 283 -5.38 0.81 -14.21
CA LEU A 283 -4.37 -0.25 -14.28
C LEU A 283 -3.04 0.35 -14.71
N ALA A 284 -2.05 0.41 -13.82
CA ALA A 284 -0.69 0.81 -14.16
C ALA A 284 0.17 -0.41 -14.47
N VAL A 285 0.66 -0.57 -15.69
CA VAL A 285 1.57 -1.66 -16.05
C VAL A 285 2.98 -1.13 -16.22
N LYS A 286 3.96 -1.84 -15.66
CA LYS A 286 5.38 -1.51 -15.79
C LYS A 286 5.90 -1.92 -17.16
N LEU A 287 5.73 -1.03 -18.14
CA LEU A 287 6.26 -1.19 -19.49
C LEU A 287 7.50 -0.31 -19.63
N LEU A 288 8.67 -0.88 -19.34
CA LEU A 288 9.93 -0.15 -19.36
C LEU A 288 10.48 0.02 -20.79
N PHE A 289 10.82 1.26 -21.12
CA PHE A 289 11.36 1.67 -22.41
C PHE A 289 12.84 1.99 -22.33
N ARG A 290 13.54 1.88 -23.46
CA ARG A 290 14.90 2.38 -23.61
C ARG A 290 14.94 3.90 -23.38
N PRO A 291 16.07 4.45 -22.87
CA PRO A 291 16.24 5.88 -22.71
C PRO A 291 15.93 6.65 -23.99
N ALA A 292 15.19 7.76 -23.86
CA ALA A 292 14.79 8.64 -24.96
C ALA A 292 14.12 7.93 -26.17
N SER A 293 13.49 6.77 -25.96
CA SER A 293 12.94 5.93 -27.04
C SER A 293 11.54 5.40 -26.73
N THR A 294 10.82 5.01 -27.78
CA THR A 294 9.56 4.25 -27.75
C THR A 294 9.76 2.74 -27.83
N GLU A 295 11.00 2.28 -27.99
CA GLU A 295 11.32 0.86 -27.94
C GLU A 295 11.38 0.36 -26.49
N PHE A 296 10.86 -0.85 -26.25
CA PHE A 296 11.03 -1.53 -24.97
C PHE A 296 12.49 -1.93 -24.72
N LEU A 297 12.82 -2.15 -23.45
CA LEU A 297 14.12 -2.72 -23.08
C LEU A 297 14.34 -4.06 -23.78
N ARG A 298 15.60 -4.36 -24.13
CA ARG A 298 15.97 -5.60 -24.84
C ARG A 298 16.19 -6.79 -23.92
N ASP A 299 16.10 -6.58 -22.61
CA ASP A 299 16.25 -7.62 -21.60
C ASP A 299 15.03 -8.57 -21.64
N PRO A 300 15.20 -9.85 -22.00
CA PRO A 300 14.10 -10.81 -22.02
C PRO A 300 13.50 -11.08 -20.64
N GLY A 301 14.27 -10.92 -19.55
CA GLY A 301 13.79 -11.06 -18.18
C GLY A 301 12.83 -9.93 -17.78
N VAL A 302 12.89 -8.79 -18.46
CA VAL A 302 12.01 -7.63 -18.23
C VAL A 302 10.89 -7.59 -19.26
N SER A 303 11.24 -7.56 -20.55
CA SER A 303 10.29 -7.30 -21.64
C SER A 303 9.75 -8.55 -22.32
N GLY A 304 10.28 -9.74 -22.00
CA GLY A 304 9.80 -11.01 -22.55
C GLY A 304 8.29 -11.25 -22.37
N PRO A 305 7.68 -10.94 -21.20
CA PRO A 305 6.25 -11.09 -21.00
C PRO A 305 5.36 -10.05 -21.70
N TYR A 306 5.91 -8.92 -22.14
CA TYR A 306 5.12 -7.76 -22.60
C TYR A 306 4.17 -8.07 -23.77
N PRO A 307 4.54 -8.87 -24.79
CA PRO A 307 3.61 -9.24 -25.86
C PRO A 307 2.36 -9.93 -25.32
N MET A 308 2.51 -10.86 -24.38
CA MET A 308 1.39 -11.54 -23.73
C MET A 308 0.57 -10.55 -22.90
N TRP A 309 1.21 -9.69 -22.09
CA TRP A 309 0.49 -8.70 -21.27
C TRP A 309 -0.37 -7.78 -22.13
N LEU A 310 0.20 -7.23 -23.21
CA LEU A 310 -0.51 -6.31 -24.11
C LEU A 310 -1.66 -7.00 -24.83
N ARG A 311 -1.46 -8.25 -25.28
CA ARG A 311 -2.55 -9.06 -25.85
C ARG A 311 -3.68 -9.25 -24.85
N ARG A 312 -3.38 -9.66 -23.61
CA ARG A 312 -4.40 -9.87 -22.56
C ARG A 312 -5.12 -8.61 -22.15
N ILE A 313 -4.43 -7.47 -22.10
CA ILE A 313 -5.08 -6.17 -21.86
C ILE A 313 -6.07 -5.86 -22.97
N ALA A 314 -5.69 -6.09 -24.22
CA ALA A 314 -6.55 -5.84 -25.37
C ALA A 314 -7.80 -6.75 -25.33
N GLU A 315 -7.61 -8.06 -25.21
CA GLU A 315 -8.69 -9.06 -25.16
C GLU A 315 -9.68 -8.77 -24.02
N ARG A 316 -9.19 -8.49 -22.81
CA ARG A 316 -10.05 -8.19 -21.64
C ARG A 316 -10.79 -6.87 -21.81
N ALA A 317 -10.16 -5.85 -22.40
CA ALA A 317 -10.83 -4.58 -22.66
C ALA A 317 -11.90 -4.69 -23.75
N GLU A 318 -11.63 -5.47 -24.80
CA GLU A 318 -12.57 -5.80 -25.87
C GLU A 318 -13.81 -6.49 -25.29
N ALA A 319 -13.60 -7.61 -24.58
CA ALA A 319 -14.65 -8.46 -24.04
C ALA A 319 -15.59 -7.71 -23.08
N ARG A 320 -15.08 -6.67 -22.40
CA ARG A 320 -15.85 -5.82 -21.49
C ARG A 320 -16.59 -4.68 -22.18
N GLY A 321 -16.43 -4.47 -23.48
CA GLY A 321 -16.97 -3.28 -24.13
C GLY A 321 -16.32 -1.97 -23.66
N ALA A 322 -15.17 -2.02 -22.96
CA ALA A 322 -14.50 -0.85 -22.39
C ALA A 322 -13.95 0.09 -23.46
N CYS A 323 -14.09 1.40 -23.26
CA CYS A 323 -13.27 2.40 -23.93
C CYS A 323 -12.09 2.77 -23.04
N LEU A 324 -10.90 2.94 -23.61
CA LEU A 324 -9.65 3.09 -22.86
C LEU A 324 -8.92 4.41 -23.18
N GLN A 325 -8.35 5.01 -22.16
CA GLN A 325 -7.20 5.90 -22.29
C GLN A 325 -5.93 5.09 -22.00
N VAL A 326 -5.00 5.08 -22.93
CA VAL A 326 -3.64 4.57 -22.76
C VAL A 326 -2.78 5.78 -22.40
N VAL A 327 -2.32 5.86 -21.17
CA VAL A 327 -1.66 7.06 -20.63
C VAL A 327 -0.19 6.76 -20.34
N GLY A 328 0.71 7.42 -21.05
CA GLY A 328 2.14 7.31 -20.80
C GLY A 328 2.60 8.28 -19.73
N HIS A 329 3.58 7.85 -18.93
CA HIS A 329 4.24 8.65 -17.90
C HIS A 329 5.76 8.60 -18.06
N THR A 330 6.44 9.61 -17.53
CA THR A 330 7.90 9.65 -17.42
C THR A 330 8.32 9.92 -15.99
N SER A 331 9.59 9.67 -15.72
CA SER A 331 10.27 10.18 -14.53
C SER A 331 10.24 11.70 -14.48
N VAL A 332 10.53 12.25 -13.29
CA VAL A 332 10.69 13.70 -13.04
C VAL A 332 11.99 14.27 -13.58
N THR A 333 12.85 13.43 -14.16
CA THR A 333 14.10 13.84 -14.83
C THR A 333 13.83 14.37 -16.24
N GLY A 334 14.69 15.28 -16.72
CA GLY A 334 14.56 15.89 -18.04
C GLY A 334 13.61 17.08 -18.10
N SER A 335 13.45 17.68 -19.28
CA SER A 335 12.56 18.84 -19.48
C SER A 335 11.11 18.41 -19.73
N ASP A 336 10.17 19.23 -19.27
CA ASP A 336 8.73 18.97 -19.43
C ASP A 336 8.33 18.72 -20.90
N ALA A 337 8.86 19.53 -21.82
CA ALA A 337 8.59 19.39 -23.26
C ALA A 337 9.05 18.03 -23.82
N VAL A 338 10.21 17.53 -23.38
CA VAL A 338 10.71 16.21 -23.79
C VAL A 338 9.87 15.11 -23.18
N ASN A 339 9.53 15.23 -21.89
CA ASN A 339 8.72 14.28 -21.15
C ASN A 339 7.30 14.16 -21.73
N ASP A 340 6.70 15.27 -22.14
CA ASP A 340 5.38 15.31 -22.77
C ASP A 340 5.35 14.60 -24.10
N ARG A 341 6.30 14.92 -24.97
CA ARG A 341 6.44 14.25 -26.27
C ARG A 341 6.71 12.75 -26.10
N LEU A 342 7.62 12.38 -25.20
CA LEU A 342 8.03 10.99 -25.02
C LEU A 342 6.94 10.13 -24.39
N SER A 343 6.23 10.66 -23.38
CA SER A 343 5.11 9.96 -22.76
C SER A 343 3.98 9.69 -23.76
N LEU A 344 3.63 10.67 -24.60
CA LEU A 344 2.61 10.50 -25.64
C LEU A 344 3.04 9.45 -26.69
N ALA A 345 4.25 9.56 -27.23
CA ALA A 345 4.75 8.64 -28.26
C ALA A 345 4.81 7.17 -27.76
N ARG A 346 5.15 6.98 -26.49
CA ARG A 346 5.13 5.66 -25.83
C ARG A 346 3.71 5.12 -25.67
N ALA A 347 2.76 5.98 -25.28
CA ALA A 347 1.35 5.62 -25.19
C ALA A 347 0.76 5.23 -26.56
N GLU A 348 1.11 5.95 -27.62
CA GLU A 348 0.73 5.63 -29.00
C GLU A 348 1.28 4.28 -29.45
N THR A 349 2.54 4.00 -29.13
CA THR A 349 3.20 2.72 -29.42
C THR A 349 2.48 1.57 -28.73
N VAL A 350 2.12 1.72 -27.46
CA VAL A 350 1.35 0.72 -26.70
C VAL A 350 -0.05 0.56 -27.27
N ARG A 351 -0.75 1.65 -27.55
CA ARG A 351 -2.08 1.62 -28.18
C ARG A 351 -2.06 0.90 -29.52
N ALA A 352 -1.05 1.13 -30.36
CA ALA A 352 -0.92 0.45 -31.65
C ALA A 352 -0.83 -1.08 -31.47
N ARG A 353 -0.11 -1.55 -30.44
CA ARG A 353 -0.04 -2.99 -30.11
C ARG A 353 -1.38 -3.54 -29.61
N LEU A 354 -2.13 -2.78 -28.80
CA LEU A 354 -3.48 -3.18 -28.40
C LEU A 354 -4.42 -3.30 -29.60
N VAL A 355 -4.37 -2.34 -30.53
CA VAL A 355 -5.20 -2.34 -31.75
C VAL A 355 -4.82 -3.46 -32.71
N ALA A 356 -3.54 -3.84 -32.76
CA ALA A 356 -3.08 -4.98 -33.54
C ALA A 356 -3.60 -6.31 -32.98
N ALA A 357 -3.71 -6.43 -31.65
CA ALA A 357 -4.33 -7.59 -31.01
C ALA A 357 -5.86 -7.57 -31.16
N GLU A 358 -6.50 -6.42 -30.93
CA GLU A 358 -7.96 -6.26 -31.00
C GLU A 358 -8.36 -5.03 -31.84
N PRO A 359 -8.68 -5.21 -33.14
CA PRO A 359 -9.00 -4.12 -34.05
C PRO A 359 -10.13 -3.17 -33.60
N PRO A 360 -11.21 -3.61 -32.91
CA PRO A 360 -12.25 -2.71 -32.41
C PRO A 360 -11.72 -1.62 -31.46
N LEU A 361 -10.59 -1.85 -30.79
CA LEU A 361 -9.96 -0.85 -29.92
C LEU A 361 -9.47 0.37 -30.69
N ARG A 362 -9.36 0.34 -32.03
CA ARG A 362 -8.99 1.51 -32.83
C ARG A 362 -9.91 2.70 -32.56
N GLN A 363 -11.21 2.45 -32.48
CA GLN A 363 -12.24 3.46 -32.22
C GLN A 363 -12.55 3.63 -30.73
N ARG A 364 -12.17 2.64 -29.91
CA ARG A 364 -12.48 2.60 -28.46
C ARG A 364 -11.28 2.94 -27.57
N SER A 365 -10.14 3.34 -28.15
CA SER A 365 -8.96 3.71 -27.37
C SER A 365 -8.30 4.99 -27.85
N GLN A 366 -7.74 5.76 -26.92
CA GLN A 366 -6.98 6.98 -27.18
C GLN A 366 -5.65 6.95 -26.41
N ALA A 367 -4.58 7.47 -27.01
CA ALA A 367 -3.30 7.65 -26.35
C ALA A 367 -3.19 9.07 -25.75
N LEU A 368 -2.65 9.19 -24.54
CA LEU A 368 -2.40 10.45 -23.85
C LEU A 368 -1.00 10.46 -23.23
N GLY A 369 -0.34 11.62 -23.22
CA GLY A 369 0.93 11.84 -22.51
C GLY A 369 0.75 12.70 -21.26
N ARG A 370 1.22 12.23 -20.10
CA ARG A 370 1.21 13.00 -18.85
C ARG A 370 2.58 13.51 -18.42
N GLY A 371 3.64 13.20 -19.19
CA GLY A 371 5.00 13.55 -18.83
C GLY A 371 5.31 13.15 -17.39
N ALA A 372 5.91 14.07 -16.64
CA ALA A 372 6.28 13.90 -15.24
C ALA A 372 5.24 14.42 -14.24
N ARG A 373 4.02 14.77 -14.67
CA ARG A 373 3.04 15.50 -13.83
C ARG A 373 2.36 14.65 -12.77
N GLU A 374 2.35 13.33 -12.94
CA GLU A 374 1.65 12.37 -12.07
C GLU A 374 2.61 11.28 -11.55
N PRO A 375 3.69 11.65 -10.82
CA PRO A 375 4.59 10.67 -10.22
C PRO A 375 3.85 9.90 -9.11
N ILE A 376 4.16 8.61 -9.02
CA ILE A 376 3.79 7.77 -7.87
C ILE A 376 4.90 7.87 -6.83
N ILE A 377 6.16 7.65 -7.20
CA ILE A 377 7.29 7.64 -6.23
C ILE A 377 7.99 9.01 -6.20
N GLY A 378 8.40 9.53 -7.35
CA GLY A 378 8.97 10.87 -7.50
C GLY A 378 10.46 11.01 -7.13
N LEU A 379 11.23 9.91 -7.11
CA LEU A 379 12.66 9.94 -6.74
C LEU A 379 13.59 10.44 -7.85
N GLY A 380 13.19 10.32 -9.11
CA GLY A 380 14.02 10.75 -10.24
C GLY A 380 15.37 10.04 -10.34
N THR A 381 15.47 8.81 -9.84
CA THR A 381 16.69 8.00 -9.89
C THR A 381 16.83 7.22 -11.20
N ASP A 382 15.74 7.12 -11.96
CA ASP A 382 15.68 6.42 -13.25
C ASP A 382 16.08 4.95 -13.19
N ASP A 383 15.85 4.30 -12.04
CA ASP A 383 16.18 2.90 -11.77
C ASP A 383 14.97 2.12 -11.23
N MET A 384 15.19 0.96 -10.60
CA MET A 384 14.08 0.14 -10.11
C MET A 384 13.31 0.77 -8.95
N ARG A 385 13.86 1.80 -8.27
CA ARG A 385 13.21 2.48 -7.14
C ARG A 385 12.00 3.29 -7.59
N ASP A 386 12.07 3.89 -8.76
CA ASP A 386 11.02 4.72 -9.35
C ASP A 386 10.49 4.15 -10.66
N ALA A 387 10.64 2.84 -10.89
CA ALA A 387 10.12 2.17 -12.09
C ALA A 387 8.60 2.34 -12.28
N LEU A 388 7.85 2.56 -11.19
CA LEU A 388 6.42 2.88 -11.26
C LEU A 388 6.13 4.25 -11.88
N ASP A 389 7.09 5.17 -11.93
CA ASP A 389 6.92 6.47 -12.60
C ASP A 389 7.08 6.36 -14.11
N ARG A 390 7.76 5.32 -14.60
CA ARG A 390 7.97 5.02 -16.03
C ARG A 390 7.02 3.92 -16.52
N ARG A 391 5.74 4.10 -16.23
CA ARG A 391 4.65 3.16 -16.51
C ARG A 391 3.77 3.59 -17.70
N VAL A 392 2.91 2.68 -18.12
CA VAL A 392 1.74 3.02 -18.95
C VAL A 392 0.49 2.62 -18.18
N GLU A 393 -0.46 3.55 -18.09
CA GLU A 393 -1.75 3.30 -17.47
C GLU A 393 -2.84 3.03 -18.49
N PHE A 394 -3.73 2.12 -18.15
CA PHE A 394 -4.96 1.83 -18.88
C PHE A 394 -6.13 2.29 -18.01
N ARG A 395 -6.77 3.38 -18.41
CA ARG A 395 -7.89 3.98 -17.69
C ARG A 395 -9.16 3.80 -18.52
N PRO A 396 -10.16 3.04 -18.05
CA PRO A 396 -11.47 3.05 -18.66
C PRO A 396 -12.04 4.47 -18.72
N ARG A 397 -12.80 4.72 -19.79
CA ARG A 397 -13.54 5.96 -20.04
C ARG A 397 -14.90 5.62 -20.61
N ARG A 398 -15.81 6.58 -20.57
CA ARG A 398 -17.07 6.48 -21.31
C ARG A 398 -16.78 6.40 -22.81
N CYS A 399 -17.52 5.55 -23.51
CA CYS A 399 -17.46 5.44 -24.95
C CYS A 399 -18.24 6.58 -25.60
N GLU A 400 -17.55 7.47 -26.32
CA GLU A 400 -18.18 8.60 -27.03
C GLU A 400 -19.17 8.11 -28.12
N ALA A 401 -18.93 6.93 -28.71
CA ALA A 401 -19.79 6.33 -29.73
C ALA A 401 -21.18 5.85 -29.23
N VAL A 402 -21.42 5.85 -27.91
CA VAL A 402 -22.75 5.55 -27.31
C VAL A 402 -23.60 6.82 -27.19
N MET A 403 -22.99 8.01 -27.12
CA MET A 403 -23.72 9.27 -27.00
C MET A 403 -24.31 9.74 -28.32
N ALA A 404 -23.62 9.51 -29.45
CA ALA A 404 -24.10 9.92 -30.77
C ALA A 404 -25.36 9.20 -31.27
N ARG A 405 -25.79 8.09 -30.64
CA ARG A 405 -27.05 7.39 -30.97
C ARG A 405 -28.24 7.83 -30.14
N LEU A 406 -28.02 8.52 -29.01
CA LEU A 406 -29.07 9.06 -28.16
C LEU A 406 -29.39 10.53 -28.47
N ASP A 407 -28.45 11.25 -29.07
CA ASP A 407 -28.59 12.67 -29.44
C ASP A 407 -28.77 12.91 -30.96
N GLY A 408 -29.19 11.88 -31.72
CA GLY A 408 -29.58 12.04 -33.12
C GLY A 408 -30.79 12.99 -33.24
N PRO A 409 -30.89 13.84 -34.28
CA PRO A 409 -31.92 14.85 -34.37
C PRO A 409 -33.30 14.19 -34.37
N ALA A 410 -34.18 14.67 -33.49
CA ALA A 410 -35.60 14.35 -33.49
C ALA A 410 -36.26 15.01 -34.72
N THR A 411 -35.99 14.49 -35.91
CA THR A 411 -36.64 14.89 -37.16
C THR A 411 -37.16 13.66 -37.87
N ASP A 412 -38.17 13.02 -37.27
CA ASP A 412 -39.39 12.61 -37.98
C ASP A 412 -40.40 12.04 -36.97
N ARG A 413 -41.19 12.93 -36.34
CA ARG A 413 -42.46 12.51 -35.71
C ARG A 413 -43.57 13.10 -36.57
N PRO A 414 -44.37 12.30 -37.29
CA PRO A 414 -45.49 12.83 -38.04
C PRO A 414 -46.47 13.46 -37.04
N ALA A 415 -46.86 14.70 -37.33
CA ALA A 415 -47.83 15.45 -36.55
C ALA A 415 -49.15 14.66 -36.45
N ARG A 416 -49.66 14.49 -35.24
CA ARG A 416 -51.03 13.99 -35.03
C ARG A 416 -52.01 14.97 -35.69
N PRO A 417 -52.98 14.49 -36.50
CA PRO A 417 -54.03 15.36 -37.00
C PRO A 417 -54.91 15.78 -35.82
N GLY A 418 -55.11 17.09 -35.68
CA GLY A 418 -56.04 17.66 -34.73
C GLY A 418 -57.47 17.24 -35.05
N GLY A 419 -58.26 16.98 -34.01
CA GLY A 419 -59.67 16.67 -34.11
C GLY A 419 -60.37 16.93 -32.78
N SER A 420 -61.08 18.07 -32.77
CA SER A 420 -62.32 18.43 -32.08
C SER A 420 -62.54 18.05 -30.62
#